data_AF-A0A2V2DUG1-F1
#
_entry.id   AF-A0A2V2DUG1-F1
#
_cell.length_a   1.000
_cell.length_b   1.000
_cell.length_c   1.000
_cell.angle_alpha   90.00
_cell.angle_beta   90.00
_cell.angle_gamma   90.00
#
_symmetry.space_group_name_H-M   'P 1'
#
loop_
_entity.id
_entity.type
_entity.pdbx_description
1 polymer ?
#
loop_
_entity_poly.entity_id
_entity_poly.type
_entity_poly.pdbx_seq_one_letter_code
_entity_poly.pdbx_strand_id
1 'polypeptide(L)' 'MVIRQIRENEIPLLTEFLYEAIFQREGRASMPRTVIQEPALFAYIERFGQKKDDCCLVAV' A
#
# COMPACT_ATOMS: atom_id res chain seq x y z
N MET A 1 -12.52 -19.14 2.00
CA MET A 1 -11.46 -18.15 2.28
C MET A 1 -10.13 -18.84 2.11
N VAL A 2 -9.39 -18.47 1.07
CA VAL A 2 -8.05 -19.03 0.80
C VAL A 2 -7.03 -17.95 1.15
N ILE A 3 -6.04 -18.29 1.98
CA ILE A 3 -4.91 -17.42 2.27
C ILE A 3 -3.73 -17.88 1.44
N ARG A 4 -3.05 -16.96 0.77
CA ARG A 4 -1.87 -17.25 -0.05
C ARG A 4 -0.84 -16.14 0.05
N GLN A 5 0.37 -16.43 -0.42
CA GLN A 5 1.40 -15.42 -0.64
C GLN A 5 0.94 -14.39 -1.69
N ILE A 6 1.31 -13.13 -1.48
CA ILE A 6 1.19 -12.08 -2.48
C ILE A 6 2.04 -12.42 -3.70
N ARG A 7 1.58 -12.05 -4.88
CA ARG A 7 2.35 -12.16 -6.13
C ARG A 7 3.04 -10.83 -6.41
N GLU A 8 4.18 -10.87 -7.09
CA GLU A 8 4.95 -9.66 -7.40
C GLU A 8 4.14 -8.63 -8.19
N ASN A 9 3.24 -9.07 -9.07
CA ASN A 9 2.35 -8.20 -9.83
C ASN A 9 1.23 -7.55 -8.99
N GLU A 10 1.06 -7.97 -7.74
CA GLU A 10 0.11 -7.39 -6.78
C GLU A 10 0.77 -6.36 -5.86
N ILE A 11 2.11 -6.34 -5.75
CA ILE A 11 2.85 -5.35 -4.96
C ILE A 11 2.51 -3.91 -5.40
N PRO A 12 2.36 -3.59 -6.70
CA PRO A 12 1.93 -2.26 -7.11
C PRO A 12 0.57 -1.82 -6.55
N LEU A 13 -0.32 -2.73 -6.13
CA LEU A 13 -1.62 -2.37 -5.54
C LEU A 13 -1.46 -1.71 -4.16
N LEU A 14 -0.32 -1.91 -3.49
CA LEU A 14 -0.05 -1.29 -2.19
C LEU A 14 -0.01 0.24 -2.27
N THR A 15 0.34 0.82 -3.42
CA THR A 15 0.30 2.28 -3.62
C THR A 15 -1.12 2.81 -3.62
N GLU A 16 -2.05 2.09 -4.23
CA GLU A 16 -3.47 2.41 -4.23
C GLU A 16 -4.04 2.28 -2.82
N PHE A 17 -3.78 1.17 -2.13
CA PHE A 17 -4.26 0.97 -0.76
C PHE A 17 -3.73 2.03 0.20
N LEU A 18 -2.45 2.40 0.08
CA LEU A 18 -1.87 3.45 0.90
C LEU A 18 -2.53 4.81 0.64
N TYR A 19 -2.80 5.15 -0.62
CA TYR A 19 -3.49 6.39 -0.97
C TYR A 19 -4.93 6.41 -0.44
N GLU A 20 -5.67 5.33 -0.59
CA GLU A 20 -7.05 5.19 -0.10
C GLU A 20 -7.15 5.21 1.42
N ALA A 21 -6.12 4.74 2.13
CA ALA A 21 -6.05 4.80 3.60
C ALA A 21 -5.85 6.23 4.14
N ILE A 22 -5.48 7.21 3.29
CA ILE A 22 -5.31 8.59 3.72
C ILE A 22 -6.70 9.22 3.88
N PHE A 23 -7.01 9.62 5.11
CA PHE A 23 -8.25 10.34 5.41
C PHE A 23 -8.33 11.65 4.63
N GLN A 24 -9.39 11.78 3.83
CA GLN A 24 -9.70 12.99 3.06
C GLN A 24 -11.06 13.50 3.51
N ARG A 25 -11.09 14.76 3.98
CA ARG A 25 -12.34 15.36 4.45
C ARG A 25 -13.28 15.62 3.27
N GLU A 26 -14.54 15.25 3.44
CA GLU A 26 -15.60 15.49 2.46
C GLU A 26 -15.68 16.97 2.04
N GLY A 27 -16.00 17.20 0.77
CA GLY A 27 -16.12 18.55 0.19
C GLY A 27 -14.80 19.28 -0.07
N ARG A 28 -13.64 18.66 0.16
CA ARG A 28 -12.34 19.17 -0.31
C ARG A 28 -11.90 18.46 -1.59
N ALA A 29 -11.08 19.15 -2.39
CA ALA A 29 -10.41 18.52 -3.53
C ALA A 29 -9.51 17.38 -3.04
N SER A 30 -9.48 16.29 -3.80
CA SER A 30 -8.62 15.15 -3.50
C SER A 30 -7.15 15.55 -3.54
N MET A 31 -6.36 14.95 -2.66
CA MET A 31 -4.92 15.17 -2.64
C MET A 31 -4.27 14.59 -3.91
N PRO A 32 -3.18 15.19 -4.42
CA PRO A 32 -2.46 14.58 -5.51
C PRO A 32 -1.89 13.24 -5.06
N ARG A 33 -1.96 12.22 -5.94
CA ARG A 33 -1.41 10.88 -5.65
C ARG A 33 0.09 10.90 -5.34
N THR A 34 0.82 11.93 -5.77
CA THR A 34 2.22 12.14 -5.43
C THR A 34 2.48 12.27 -3.93
N VAL A 35 1.45 12.54 -3.10
CA VAL A 35 1.58 12.54 -1.64
C VAL A 35 2.17 11.24 -1.10
N ILE A 36 1.93 10.09 -1.75
CA ILE A 36 2.49 8.80 -1.33
C ILE A 36 4.01 8.69 -1.54
N GLN A 37 4.61 9.61 -2.30
CA GLN A 37 6.06 9.65 -2.53
C GLN A 37 6.81 10.33 -1.37
N GLU A 38 6.09 10.96 -0.43
CA GLU A 38 6.69 11.45 0.81
C GLU A 38 7.38 10.29 1.54
N PRO A 39 8.65 10.43 1.99
CA PRO A 39 9.41 9.31 2.57
C PRO A 39 8.70 8.59 3.72
N ALA A 40 7.97 9.34 4.56
CA ALA A 40 7.22 8.78 5.68
C ALA A 40 6.05 7.87 5.25
N LEU A 41 5.49 8.09 4.07
CA LEU A 41 4.42 7.26 3.48
C LEU A 41 5.03 6.14 2.62
N PHE A 42 6.01 6.48 1.77
CA PHE A 42 6.63 5.50 0.87
C PHE A 42 7.33 4.35 1.61
N ALA A 43 7.79 4.58 2.85
CA ALA A 43 8.40 3.55 3.70
C ALA A 43 7.49 2.33 3.97
N TYR A 44 6.18 2.44 3.79
CA TYR A 44 5.24 1.30 3.90
C TYR A 44 5.20 0.40 2.67
N ILE A 45 5.73 0.88 1.54
CA ILE A 45 5.76 0.18 0.25
C ILE A 45 7.19 -0.23 -0.10
N GLU A 46 8.16 0.61 0.26
CA GLU A 46 9.56 0.36 -0.01
C GLU A 46 10.00 -1.01 0.54
N ARG A 47 10.48 -1.86 -0.37
CA ARG A 47 11.00 -3.21 -0.05
C ARG A 47 9.99 -4.10 0.67
N PHE A 48 8.70 -3.91 0.42
CA PHE A 48 7.64 -4.75 0.98
C PHE A 48 7.90 -6.23 0.67
N GLY A 49 7.91 -7.08 1.71
CA GLY A 49 8.13 -8.52 1.57
C GLY A 49 9.60 -8.95 1.50
N GLN A 50 10.54 -8.02 1.69
CA GLN A 50 11.97 -8.34 1.62
C GLN A 50 12.62 -8.50 3.00
N LYS A 51 11.92 -8.19 4.10
CA LYS A 51 12.46 -8.38 5.46
C LYS A 51 12.14 -9.79 5.95
N LYS A 52 13.00 -10.29 6.84
CA LYS A 52 12.98 -11.68 7.36
C LYS A 52 11.61 -12.11 7.91
N ASP A 53 10.85 -11.17 8.49
CA ASP A 53 9.60 -11.44 9.18
C ASP A 53 8.36 -10.96 8.40
N ASP A 54 8.54 -10.54 7.14
CA ASP A 54 7.42 -10.14 6.28
C ASP A 54 6.67 -11.38 5.78
N CYS A 55 5.40 -11.53 6.21
CA CYS A 55 4.59 -12.70 5.84
C CYS A 55 3.89 -12.56 4.48
N CYS A 56 3.57 -11.33 4.07
CA CYS A 56 3.00 -10.97 2.76
C CYS A 56 1.85 -11.87 2.28
N LEU A 57 0.81 -11.98 3.11
CA LEU A 57 -0.35 -12.83 2.86
C LEU A 57 -1.56 -12.03 2.35
N VAL A 58 -2.32 -12.62 1.44
CA VAL A 58 -3.57 -12.07 0.91
C VAL A 58 -4.70 -13.09 1.03
N ALA A 59 -5.91 -12.61 1.30
CA ALA A 59 -7.13 -13.41 1.33
C ALA A 59 -7.84 -13.37 -0.03
N VAL A 60 -8.43 -14.50 -0.42
CA VAL A 60 -9.26 -14.67 -1.63
C VAL A 60 -10.63 -15.24 -1.24
#